data_AF-A0A929CNR0-F1
#
_entry.id   AF-A0A929CNR0-F1
#
_cell.length_a   1.000
_cell.length_b   1.000
_cell.length_c   1.000
_cell.angle_alpha   90.00
_cell.angle_beta   90.00
_cell.angle_gamma   90.00
#
_symmetry.space_group_name_H-M   'P 1'
#
loop_
_entity.id
_entity.type
_entity.pdbx_description
1 polymer ?
#
loop_
_entity_poly.entity_id
_entity_poly.type
_entity_poly.pdbx_seq_one_letter_code
_entity_poly.pdbx_strand_id
1 'polypeptide(L)'
;IPNTGELTIYISAFVGACIGFLWYNSYPAQVFMGDTGSLAIGGIIAVFAILIRKELLIPILCGIFMVESLSVVLQVSYFKYTKRKYSEGRRIFKMSPLHHHFQLSGYTEPKIVQRFFIVGIMLAVLTIITLKLR
;
A
#
# COMPACT_ATOMS: atom_id res chain seq x y z
N ILE A 1 -21.59 2.67 16.37
CA ILE A 1 -22.45 2.25 15.24
C ILE A 1 -23.09 0.94 15.67
N PRO A 2 -24.41 0.73 15.54
CA PRO A 2 -25.01 -0.57 15.84
C PRO A 2 -24.34 -1.67 15.00
N ASN A 3 -24.17 -2.89 15.54
CA ASN A 3 -23.51 -4.04 14.89
C ASN A 3 -22.00 -3.89 14.54
N THR A 4 -21.25 -3.02 15.22
CA THR A 4 -19.78 -2.93 14.99
C THR A 4 -19.02 -4.20 15.42
N GLY A 5 -19.60 -5.02 16.31
CA GLY A 5 -18.96 -6.25 16.78
C GLY A 5 -18.67 -7.26 15.66
N GLU A 6 -19.58 -7.39 14.68
CA GLU A 6 -19.40 -8.31 13.55
C GLU A 6 -18.24 -7.88 12.65
N LEU A 7 -18.06 -6.57 12.43
CA LEU A 7 -16.93 -6.02 11.70
C LEU A 7 -15.60 -6.33 12.40
N THR A 8 -15.58 -6.26 13.74
CA THR A 8 -14.40 -6.61 14.54
C THR A 8 -14.04 -8.09 14.40
N ILE A 9 -15.04 -8.99 14.38
CA ILE A 9 -14.80 -10.43 14.18
C ILE A 9 -14.19 -10.67 12.80
N TYR A 10 -14.80 -10.10 11.76
CA TYR A 10 -14.30 -10.26 10.39
C TYR A 10 -12.87 -9.74 10.24
N ILE A 11 -12.60 -8.50 10.69
CA ILE A 11 -11.26 -7.92 10.51
C ILE A 11 -10.20 -8.67 11.31
N SER A 12 -10.55 -9.23 12.48
CA SER A 12 -9.64 -10.04 13.28
C SER A 12 -9.28 -11.35 12.56
N ALA A 13 -10.27 -12.05 11.99
CA ALA A 13 -10.04 -13.24 11.19
C ALA A 13 -9.21 -12.94 9.92
N PHE A 14 -9.51 -11.82 9.26
CA PHE A 14 -8.79 -11.36 8.09
C PHE A 14 -7.32 -11.03 8.39
N VAL A 15 -7.03 -10.31 9.48
CA VAL A 15 -5.65 -10.07 9.94
C VAL A 15 -4.94 -11.39 10.23
N GLY A 16 -5.60 -12.34 10.88
CA GLY A 16 -5.07 -13.69 11.10
C GLY A 16 -4.71 -14.40 9.78
N ALA A 17 -5.56 -14.31 8.76
CA ALA A 17 -5.28 -14.86 7.43
C ALA A 17 -4.09 -14.15 6.76
N CYS A 18 -3.97 -12.82 6.87
CA CYS A 18 -2.82 -12.08 6.35
C CYS A 18 -1.50 -12.47 7.04
N ILE A 19 -1.52 -12.68 8.36
CA ILE A 19 -0.35 -13.17 9.11
C ILE A 19 0.01 -14.59 8.67
N GLY A 20 -0.98 -15.47 8.54
CA GLY A 20 -0.78 -16.83 8.01
C GLY A 20 -0.23 -16.84 6.59
N PHE A 21 -0.71 -15.96 5.72
CA PHE A 21 -0.17 -15.78 4.37
C PHE A 21 1.28 -15.27 4.40
N LEU A 22 1.58 -14.29 5.25
CA LEU A 22 2.93 -13.72 5.38
C LEU A 22 3.96 -14.78 5.79
N TRP A 23 3.58 -15.81 6.54
CA TRP A 23 4.45 -16.94 6.87
C TRP A 23 5.02 -17.63 5.62
N TYR A 24 4.20 -17.81 4.58
CA TYR A 24 4.59 -18.45 3.32
C TYR A 24 5.07 -17.45 2.26
N ASN A 25 4.74 -16.17 2.41
CA ASN A 25 5.09 -15.12 1.46
C ASN A 25 6.36 -14.32 1.84
N SER A 26 6.82 -14.43 3.09
CA SER A 26 8.08 -13.81 3.53
C SER A 26 9.26 -14.30 2.70
N TYR A 27 10.23 -13.42 2.43
CA TYR A 27 11.36 -13.73 1.56
C TYR A 27 12.19 -14.93 2.09
N PRO A 28 12.50 -15.94 1.25
CA PRO A 28 12.06 -16.13 -0.14
C PRO A 28 10.62 -16.67 -0.24
N ALA A 29 9.77 -16.00 -1.04
CA ALA A 29 8.35 -16.30 -1.12
C ALA A 29 8.07 -17.69 -1.73
N GLN A 30 7.21 -18.47 -1.06
CA GLN A 30 6.75 -19.79 -1.53
C GLN A 30 5.39 -19.67 -2.25
N VAL A 31 4.56 -18.73 -1.81
CA VAL A 31 3.23 -18.47 -2.37
C VAL A 31 3.11 -16.99 -2.72
N PHE A 32 2.66 -16.69 -3.94
CA PHE A 32 2.37 -15.32 -4.38
C PHE A 32 0.88 -15.01 -4.19
N MET A 33 0.58 -13.76 -3.83
CA MET A 33 -0.79 -13.31 -3.56
C MET A 33 -1.68 -13.31 -4.81
N GLY A 34 -1.12 -12.92 -5.96
CA GLY A 34 -1.86 -12.71 -7.21
C GLY A 34 -2.88 -11.57 -7.15
N ASP A 35 -3.62 -11.41 -8.25
CA ASP A 35 -4.65 -10.37 -8.39
C ASP A 35 -5.86 -10.65 -7.48
N THR A 36 -6.18 -11.92 -7.25
CA THR A 36 -7.28 -12.35 -6.37
C THR A 36 -7.10 -11.79 -4.95
N GLY A 37 -5.92 -11.94 -4.37
CA GLY A 37 -5.65 -11.46 -3.01
C GLY A 37 -5.48 -9.94 -2.94
N SER A 38 -4.76 -9.35 -3.90
CA SER A 38 -4.45 -7.92 -3.86
C SER A 38 -5.70 -7.04 -4.07
N LEU A 39 -6.55 -7.38 -5.04
CA LEU A 39 -7.81 -6.67 -5.28
C LEU A 39 -8.80 -6.88 -4.13
N ALA A 40 -8.87 -8.09 -3.57
CA ALA A 40 -9.73 -8.37 -2.42
C ALA A 40 -9.33 -7.54 -1.20
N ILE A 41 -8.03 -7.49 -0.85
CA ILE A 41 -7.54 -6.70 0.30
C ILE A 41 -7.84 -5.22 0.11
N GLY A 42 -7.56 -4.67 -1.07
CA GLY A 42 -7.87 -3.27 -1.38
C GLY A 42 -9.36 -2.95 -1.26
N GLY A 43 -10.22 -3.83 -1.78
CA GLY A 43 -11.67 -3.71 -1.67
C GLY A 43 -12.17 -3.77 -0.23
N ILE A 44 -11.67 -4.72 0.56
CA ILE A 44 -12.02 -4.87 1.99
C ILE A 44 -11.65 -3.61 2.76
N ILE A 45 -10.44 -3.07 2.58
CA ILE A 45 -10.00 -1.84 3.26
C ILE A 45 -10.92 -0.66 2.90
N ALA A 46 -11.28 -0.50 1.61
CA ALA A 46 -12.15 0.56 1.15
C ALA A 46 -13.57 0.45 1.74
N VAL A 47 -14.15 -0.76 1.73
CA VAL A 47 -15.48 -1.02 2.32
C VAL A 47 -15.46 -0.74 3.82
N PHE A 48 -14.45 -1.20 4.55
CA PHE A 48 -14.32 -0.94 5.98
C PHE A 48 -14.24 0.56 6.30
N ALA A 49 -13.49 1.32 5.50
CA ALA A 49 -13.38 2.76 5.69
C ALA A 49 -14.72 3.49 5.51
N ILE A 50 -15.55 3.05 4.57
CA ILE A 50 -16.92 3.59 4.34
C ILE A 50 -17.85 3.18 5.48
N LEU A 51 -17.85 1.91 5.89
CA LEU A 51 -18.73 1.40 6.94
C LEU A 51 -18.47 2.10 8.29
N ILE A 52 -17.22 2.42 8.59
CA ILE A 52 -16.82 3.11 9.83
C ILE A 52 -16.98 4.64 9.69
N ARG A 53 -17.28 5.16 8.48
CA ARG A 53 -17.35 6.60 8.14
C ARG A 53 -16.05 7.34 8.45
N LYS A 54 -14.93 6.73 8.08
CA LYS A 54 -13.55 7.22 8.32
C LYS A 54 -12.74 7.25 7.02
N GLU A 55 -13.38 7.65 5.94
CA GLU A 55 -12.83 7.65 4.58
C GLU A 55 -11.61 8.59 4.47
N LEU A 56 -11.65 9.72 5.16
CA LEU A 56 -10.57 10.72 5.17
C LEU A 56 -9.26 10.19 5.80
N LEU A 57 -9.29 9.06 6.50
CA LEU A 57 -8.10 8.46 7.10
C LEU A 57 -7.40 7.47 6.17
N ILE A 58 -8.05 7.04 5.07
CA ILE A 58 -7.46 6.12 4.09
C ILE A 58 -6.13 6.64 3.55
N PRO A 59 -5.97 7.92 3.15
CA PRO A 59 -4.70 8.41 2.62
C PRO A 59 -3.54 8.29 3.61
N ILE A 60 -3.81 8.41 4.91
CA ILE A 60 -2.79 8.28 5.96
C ILE A 60 -2.51 6.79 6.20
N LEU A 61 -3.55 6.00 6.45
CA LEU A 61 -3.43 4.57 6.77
C LEU A 61 -2.79 3.78 5.62
N CYS A 62 -3.21 4.06 4.39
CA CYS A 62 -2.74 3.41 3.17
C CYS A 62 -1.65 4.25 2.45
N GLY A 63 -0.94 5.11 3.17
CA GLY A 63 -0.01 6.08 2.57
C GLY A 63 1.04 5.44 1.66
N ILE A 64 1.54 4.25 2.01
CA ILE A 64 2.49 3.51 1.14
C ILE A 64 1.83 3.09 -0.18
N PHE A 65 0.63 2.51 -0.13
CA PHE A 65 -0.11 2.12 -1.34
C PHE A 65 -0.42 3.34 -2.22
N MET A 66 -0.76 4.46 -1.59
CA MET A 66 -1.04 5.71 -2.28
C MET A 66 0.21 6.28 -2.96
N VAL A 67 1.34 6.31 -2.26
CA VAL A 67 2.63 6.79 -2.79
C VAL A 67 3.13 5.89 -3.92
N GLU A 68 2.95 4.57 -3.79
CA GLU A 68 3.28 3.62 -4.85
C GLU A 68 2.46 3.87 -6.12
N SER A 69 1.13 3.97 -5.99
CA SER A 69 0.23 4.28 -7.11
C SER A 69 0.53 5.66 -7.72
N LEU A 70 0.74 6.67 -6.87
CA LEU A 70 1.08 8.03 -7.29
C LEU A 70 2.41 8.06 -8.07
N SER A 71 3.39 7.25 -7.69
CA SER A 71 4.66 7.16 -8.40
C SER A 71 4.47 6.70 -9.85
N VAL A 72 3.55 5.74 -10.09
CA VAL A 72 3.22 5.26 -11.44
C VAL A 72 2.49 6.33 -12.23
N VAL A 73 1.49 6.99 -11.63
CA VAL A 73 0.75 8.08 -12.28
C VAL A 73 1.69 9.21 -12.70
N LEU A 74 2.57 9.66 -11.79
CA LEU A 74 3.55 10.71 -12.07
C LEU A 74 4.53 10.27 -13.17
N GLN A 75 5.07 9.06 -13.08
CA GLN A 75 6.02 8.54 -14.05
C GLN A 75 5.42 8.43 -15.46
N VAL A 76 4.22 7.85 -15.59
CA VAL A 76 3.55 7.68 -16.88
C VAL A 76 3.15 9.05 -17.46
N SER A 77 2.62 9.94 -16.61
CA SER A 77 2.21 11.28 -17.04
C SER A 77 3.40 12.11 -17.53
N TYR A 78 4.51 12.07 -16.78
CA TYR A 78 5.73 12.78 -17.14
C TYR A 78 6.37 12.22 -18.40
N PHE A 79 6.49 10.89 -18.52
CA PHE A 79 7.05 10.26 -19.71
C PHE A 79 6.25 10.60 -20.98
N LYS A 80 4.91 10.58 -20.88
CA LYS A 80 4.02 11.00 -21.97
C LYS A 80 4.18 12.49 -22.29
N TYR A 81 4.26 13.35 -21.29
CA TYR A 81 4.43 14.79 -21.47
C TYR A 81 5.76 15.13 -22.16
N THR A 82 6.88 14.60 -21.68
CA THR A 82 8.21 14.89 -22.25
C THR A 82 8.35 14.31 -23.65
N LYS A 83 7.79 13.12 -23.91
CA LYS A 83 7.80 12.53 -25.25
C LYS A 83 7.03 13.38 -26.25
N ARG A 84 5.93 14.02 -25.83
CA ARG A 84 5.16 14.95 -26.68
C ARG A 84 5.88 16.28 -26.90
N LYS A 85 6.55 16.80 -25.87
CA LYS A 85 7.17 18.14 -25.91
C LYS A 85 8.57 18.16 -26.53
N TYR A 86 9.37 17.12 -26.30
CA TYR A 86 10.79 17.09 -26.65
C TYR A 86 11.16 15.90 -27.55
N SER A 87 10.17 15.14 -28.06
CA SER A 87 10.34 13.89 -28.84
C SER A 87 11.06 12.74 -28.11
N GLU A 88 11.63 13.01 -26.93
CA GLU A 88 12.30 12.05 -26.06
C GLU A 88 11.54 11.85 -24.74
N GLY A 89 11.32 10.59 -24.38
CA GLY A 89 10.68 10.24 -23.10
C GLY A 89 11.70 10.29 -21.96
N ARG A 90 11.49 11.19 -21.00
CA ARG A 90 12.29 11.29 -19.78
C ARG A 90 11.53 10.64 -18.62
N ARG A 91 12.27 10.10 -17.66
CA ARG A 91 11.74 9.39 -16.49
C ARG A 91 12.08 10.16 -15.21
N ILE A 92 11.15 10.23 -14.26
CA ILE A 92 11.38 10.86 -12.95
C ILE A 92 12.11 9.87 -12.03
N PHE A 93 11.58 8.66 -11.94
CA PHE A 93 12.18 7.56 -11.20
C PHE A 93 12.92 6.63 -12.15
N LYS A 94 14.00 5.99 -11.67
CA LYS A 94 14.70 4.91 -12.41
C LYS A 94 13.74 3.85 -12.95
N MET A 95 12.76 3.46 -12.12
CA MET A 95 11.63 2.60 -12.48
C MET A 95 10.46 2.92 -11.54
N SER A 96 9.24 2.71 -12.01
CA SER A 96 8.04 2.77 -11.17
C SER A 96 7.35 1.40 -11.20
N PRO A 97 6.78 0.92 -10.09
CA PRO A 97 6.54 1.63 -8.82
C PRO A 97 7.81 1.87 -7.96
N LEU A 98 7.70 2.60 -6.85
CA LEU A 98 8.82 3.11 -6.03
C LEU A 98 9.71 2.02 -5.46
N HIS A 99 9.18 0.86 -5.06
CA HIS A 99 10.05 -0.24 -4.60
C HIS A 99 11.08 -0.66 -5.66
N HIS A 100 10.71 -0.68 -6.96
CA HIS A 100 11.68 -0.98 -8.03
C HIS A 100 12.71 0.15 -8.21
N HIS A 101 12.33 1.41 -7.96
CA HIS A 101 13.29 2.51 -7.92
C HIS A 101 14.40 2.27 -6.88
N PHE A 102 14.03 1.77 -5.70
CA PHE A 102 14.98 1.44 -4.64
C PHE A 102 15.81 0.20 -4.99
N GLN A 103 15.24 -0.83 -5.61
CA GLN A 103 16.00 -1.99 -6.08
C GLN A 103 17.11 -1.57 -7.07
N LEU A 104 16.78 -0.74 -8.06
CA LEU A 104 17.74 -0.17 -9.02
C LEU A 104 18.71 0.86 -8.40
N SER A 105 18.51 1.20 -7.13
CA SER A 105 19.42 2.04 -6.35
C SER A 105 20.32 1.23 -5.42
N GLY A 106 20.33 -0.10 -5.56
CA GLY A 106 21.24 -1.00 -4.85
C GLY A 106 20.68 -1.54 -3.53
N TYR A 107 19.40 -1.32 -3.23
CA TYR A 107 18.78 -1.90 -2.05
C TYR A 107 18.33 -3.35 -2.29
N THR A 108 18.59 -4.23 -1.33
CA THR A 108 18.07 -5.59 -1.35
C THR A 108 16.57 -5.60 -1.10
N GLU A 109 15.85 -6.54 -1.71
CA GLU A 109 14.39 -6.64 -1.60
C GLU A 109 13.90 -6.78 -0.14
N PRO A 110 14.48 -7.64 0.73
CA PRO A 110 14.07 -7.71 2.13
C PRO A 110 14.24 -6.37 2.88
N LYS A 111 15.30 -5.61 2.54
CA LYS A 111 15.56 -4.30 3.16
C LYS A 111 14.52 -3.26 2.77
N ILE A 112 14.01 -3.32 1.54
CA ILE A 112 12.94 -2.43 1.06
C ILE A 112 11.63 -2.79 1.78
N VAL A 113 11.27 -4.07 1.81
CA VAL A 113 10.05 -4.56 2.47
C VAL A 113 10.03 -4.18 3.96
N GLN A 114 11.14 -4.41 4.68
CA GLN A 114 11.24 -4.04 6.10
C GLN A 114 11.10 -2.53 6.32
N ARG A 115 11.71 -1.69 5.48
CA ARG A 115 11.58 -0.23 5.59
C ARG A 115 10.16 0.23 5.32
N PHE A 116 9.48 -0.37 4.36
CA PHE A 116 8.08 -0.09 4.10
C PHE A 116 7.20 -0.54 5.26
N PHE A 117 7.48 -1.68 5.90
CA PHE A 117 6.80 -2.08 7.12
C PHE A 117 6.97 -1.06 8.25
N ILE A 118 8.20 -0.57 8.48
CA ILE A 118 8.46 0.46 9.51
C ILE A 118 7.63 1.72 9.22
N VAL A 119 7.63 2.21 7.97
CA VAL A 119 6.83 3.37 7.58
C VAL A 119 5.33 3.10 7.70
N GLY A 120 4.87 1.91 7.34
CA GLY A 120 3.47 1.50 7.43
C GLY A 120 2.97 1.46 8.87
N ILE A 121 3.78 0.93 9.79
CA ILE A 121 3.49 0.94 11.23
C ILE A 121 3.44 2.38 11.76
N MET A 122 4.39 3.24 11.38
CA MET A 122 4.35 4.66 11.77
C MET A 122 3.08 5.37 11.28
N LEU A 123 2.69 5.14 10.02
CA LEU A 123 1.45 5.67 9.46
C LEU A 123 0.21 5.15 10.17
N ALA A 124 0.16 3.86 10.50
CA ALA A 124 -0.93 3.27 11.27
C ALA A 124 -1.06 3.88 12.68
N VAL A 125 0.07 4.09 13.37
CA VAL A 125 0.11 4.79 14.66
C VAL A 125 -0.41 6.22 14.52
N LEU A 126 0.03 6.96 13.50
CA LEU A 126 -0.46 8.32 13.22
C LEU A 126 -1.97 8.35 12.95
N THR A 127 -2.50 7.37 12.22
CA THR A 127 -3.94 7.22 12.00
C THR A 127 -4.70 7.07 13.34
N ILE A 128 -4.21 6.23 14.25
CA ILE A 128 -4.83 6.02 15.57
C ILE A 128 -4.76 7.30 16.42
N ILE A 129 -3.63 8.01 16.41
CA ILE A 129 -3.50 9.29 17.14
C ILE A 129 -4.47 10.33 16.59
N THR A 130 -4.58 10.44 15.26
CA THR A 130 -5.50 11.37 14.60
C THR A 130 -6.96 11.08 14.94
N LEU A 131 -7.31 9.80 15.15
CA LEU A 131 -8.63 9.39 15.63
C LEU A 131 -8.92 9.84 17.07
N LYS A 132 -7.90 9.94 17.92
CA LYS A 132 -8.03 10.31 19.34
C LYS A 132 -8.14 11.82 19.55
N LEU A 133 -7.65 12.62 18.60
CA LEU A 133 -7.65 14.08 18.65
C LEU A 133 -9.00 14.71 18.26
N ARG A 134 -10.03 13.90 17.96
CA ARG A 134 -11.36 14.34 17.55
C ARG A 134 -12.44 13.60 18.32
#